data_AF-A0A7U2I3G9-F1
#
_entry.id   AF-A0A7U2I3G9-F1
#
_cell.length_a   1.000
_cell.length_b   1.000
_cell.length_c   1.000
_cell.angle_alpha   90.00
_cell.angle_beta   90.00
_cell.angle_gamma   90.00
#
_symmetry.space_group_name_H-M   'P 1'
#
loop_
_entity.id
_entity.type
_entity.pdbx_description
1 polymer ?
#
loop_
_entity_poly.entity_id
_entity_poly.type
_entity_poly.pdbx_seq_one_letter_code
_entity_poly.pdbx_strand_id
1 'polypeptide(L)'
;MHVSILLTLVAWITVVVSDTSHVRQEVAVHALLTTKNSTDSTLGKSSTSHGLPKPNAAWFKQPPPVADEATWSRAVCKGTKMMAQMSYSDYDVGQLLAEPKDSVQSPWSLADLDDWGYKLYPARPVYCDYSTGGFWGISNFLQNQGITDKCSPNGKEGEWRAQGILHYDPDPEDFASPFSQEYQDPWGIDRRVTEAHFFMSVLAGAGIIAQDRQSPWESLKKLHPTDADPDELPMLQRSSDMMWIMWENTVEFSRRHELKLFLSLSIKNPETQALIQHALSDVGKELTVEPVEFKTTTPQGRALLSSANGSGFAHFLIQRKLQVGLKSIDRVLVFQGESKSKAPCLMFGVVNLSAPTPRPRDDTTKDPAAGPGSDPNDTEMTEEPDDPDLLPEGGNVGAWSLQKRSFVRVHTFRLNERGNVTLSSS
;
A
#
# COMPACT_ATOMS: atom_id res chain seq x y z
N MET A 1 -41.29 36.39 2.63
CA MET A 1 -39.94 36.30 3.23
C MET A 1 -39.49 34.85 3.15
N HIS A 2 -38.58 34.55 2.23
CA HIS A 2 -37.97 33.22 2.09
C HIS A 2 -36.60 33.26 2.77
N VAL A 3 -36.34 32.26 3.61
CA VAL A 3 -35.04 32.00 4.23
C VAL A 3 -34.48 30.76 3.55
N SER A 4 -33.42 30.93 2.76
CA SER A 4 -32.64 29.84 2.18
C SER A 4 -31.53 29.44 3.16
N ILE A 5 -31.46 28.16 3.48
CA ILE A 5 -30.37 27.55 4.24
C ILE A 5 -29.41 26.91 3.23
N LEU A 6 -28.18 27.44 3.18
CA LEU A 6 -27.08 26.91 2.38
C LEU A 6 -26.30 25.92 3.25
N LEU A 7 -26.24 24.65 2.85
CA LEU A 7 -25.46 23.60 3.50
C LEU A 7 -24.13 23.46 2.75
N THR A 8 -23.04 23.87 3.39
CA THR A 8 -21.67 23.74 2.87
C THR A 8 -21.10 22.39 3.28
N LEU A 9 -20.78 21.54 2.30
CA LEU A 9 -20.04 20.29 2.49
C LEU A 9 -18.54 20.59 2.51
N VAL A 10 -17.87 20.33 3.63
CA VAL A 10 -16.41 20.42 3.76
C VAL A 10 -15.82 19.03 3.63
N ALA A 11 -15.18 18.76 2.49
CA ALA A 11 -14.38 17.55 2.29
C ALA A 11 -12.99 17.73 2.91
N TRP A 12 -12.60 16.82 3.81
CA TRP A 12 -11.27 16.77 4.40
C TRP A 12 -10.31 16.03 3.47
N ILE A 13 -9.53 16.77 2.67
CA ILE A 13 -8.37 16.24 1.96
C ILE A 13 -7.19 16.26 2.93
N THR A 14 -6.69 15.08 3.31
CA THR A 14 -5.43 14.99 4.07
C THR A 14 -4.27 15.01 3.07
N VAL A 15 -3.62 16.17 2.94
CA VAL A 15 -2.38 16.34 2.17
C VAL A 15 -1.20 15.98 3.09
N VAL A 16 -0.41 14.98 2.72
CA VAL A 16 0.90 14.72 3.35
C VAL A 16 1.93 15.53 2.58
N VAL A 17 2.42 16.61 3.20
CA VAL A 17 3.49 17.45 2.65
C VAL A 17 4.82 16.93 3.20
N SER A 18 5.75 16.52 2.33
CA SER A 18 7.15 16.29 2.71
C SER A 18 8.04 17.28 1.98
N ASP A 19 8.70 18.15 2.76
CA ASP A 19 9.56 19.23 2.31
C ASP A 19 10.90 18.72 1.75
N THR A 20 11.43 19.46 0.77
CA THR A 20 12.52 19.12 -0.13
C THR A 20 13.84 19.74 0.30
N SER A 21 14.86 18.91 0.52
CA SER A 21 16.25 19.33 0.33
C SER A 21 17.06 18.19 -0.28
N HIS A 22 17.89 18.52 -1.29
CA HIS A 22 18.90 17.68 -1.95
C HIS A 22 18.52 16.91 -3.23
N VAL A 23 18.28 17.63 -4.33
CA VAL A 23 18.46 17.13 -5.72
C VAL A 23 19.78 17.60 -6.35
N ARG A 24 20.58 18.44 -5.67
CA ARG A 24 21.86 18.96 -6.22
C ARG A 24 22.97 17.92 -6.45
N GLN A 25 22.79 16.65 -6.08
CA GLN A 25 23.82 15.61 -6.28
C GLN A 25 23.62 14.75 -7.53
N GLU A 26 22.45 14.71 -8.15
CA GLU A 26 22.24 13.84 -9.33
C GLU A 26 22.64 14.50 -10.65
N VAL A 27 22.50 15.82 -10.78
CA VAL A 27 22.96 16.57 -11.97
C VAL A 27 24.49 16.57 -12.09
N ALA A 28 25.23 16.46 -10.98
CA ALA A 28 26.70 16.44 -11.00
C ALA A 28 27.29 15.13 -11.56
N VAL A 29 26.57 14.01 -11.45
CA VAL A 29 27.06 12.70 -11.95
C VAL A 29 27.04 12.65 -13.48
N HIS A 30 26.15 13.42 -14.13
CA HIS A 30 26.06 13.48 -15.59
C HIS A 30 27.17 14.31 -16.25
N ALA A 31 27.82 15.22 -15.50
CA ALA A 31 28.87 16.12 -16.01
C ALA A 31 30.31 15.71 -15.64
N LEU A 32 30.50 14.83 -14.65
CA LEU A 32 31.83 14.45 -14.14
C LEU A 32 32.45 13.22 -14.83
N LEU A 33 31.72 12.54 -15.71
CA LEU A 33 32.23 11.35 -16.43
C LEU A 33 32.79 11.66 -17.82
N THR A 34 32.77 12.93 -18.26
CA THR A 34 33.30 13.37 -19.56
C THR A 34 34.66 14.07 -19.51
N THR A 35 35.30 14.21 -18.34
CA THR A 35 36.65 14.82 -18.27
C THR A 35 37.63 13.91 -17.54
N LYS A 36 38.49 13.25 -18.32
CA LYS A 36 39.67 12.53 -17.85
C LYS A 36 40.91 13.42 -18.00
N ASN A 37 41.84 13.27 -17.04
CA ASN A 37 43.24 13.74 -16.99
C ASN A 37 43.51 15.09 -16.30
N SER A 38 44.02 15.05 -15.07
CA SER A 38 45.35 15.59 -14.73
C SER A 38 45.77 15.15 -13.33
N THR A 39 47.03 14.73 -13.22
CA THR A 39 47.82 14.44 -12.02
C THR A 39 48.08 15.69 -11.18
N ASP A 40 48.10 15.60 -9.84
CA ASP A 40 49.31 15.78 -8.99
C ASP A 40 49.00 15.63 -7.47
N SER A 41 50.04 15.23 -6.74
CA SER A 41 50.30 15.11 -5.30
C SER A 41 50.16 16.43 -4.51
N THR A 42 50.27 16.60 -3.17
CA THR A 42 50.92 15.91 -2.04
C THR A 42 50.43 16.53 -0.69
N LEU A 43 50.56 15.76 0.40
CA LEU A 43 50.85 16.09 1.82
C LEU A 43 50.01 17.08 2.70
N GLY A 44 49.71 16.61 3.93
CA GLY A 44 49.55 17.45 5.12
C GLY A 44 48.94 16.73 6.34
N LYS A 45 49.78 16.16 7.22
CA LYS A 45 49.40 15.57 8.52
C LYS A 45 49.08 16.66 9.56
N SER A 46 48.11 16.44 10.45
CA SER A 46 48.22 16.80 11.86
C SER A 46 47.18 16.06 12.71
N SER A 47 47.65 15.53 13.85
CA SER A 47 46.92 14.77 14.86
C SER A 47 46.54 15.69 16.02
N THR A 48 45.35 15.55 16.58
CA THR A 48 45.14 15.68 18.05
C THR A 48 43.90 14.87 18.45
N SER A 49 44.10 13.99 19.43
CA SER A 49 43.11 13.14 20.06
C SER A 49 42.39 13.88 21.20
N HIS A 50 41.06 14.00 21.16
CA HIS A 50 40.24 14.19 22.37
C HIS A 50 38.81 13.68 22.13
N GLY A 51 38.40 12.69 22.94
CA GLY A 51 37.01 12.24 23.12
C GLY A 51 36.47 11.35 22.01
N LEU A 52 36.11 10.11 22.31
CA LEU A 52 35.37 9.24 21.39
C LEU A 52 33.95 9.80 21.13
N PRO A 53 33.56 10.18 19.90
CA PRO A 53 32.17 10.20 19.51
C PRO A 53 31.79 8.80 19.04
N LYS A 54 30.86 8.16 19.75
CA LYS A 54 30.19 6.93 19.30
C LYS A 54 29.47 7.18 17.96
N PRO A 55 29.29 6.16 17.10
CA PRO A 55 29.09 6.34 15.66
C PRO A 55 27.67 6.80 15.29
N ASN A 56 27.47 8.11 15.11
CA ASN A 56 26.27 8.68 14.49
C ASN A 56 26.33 8.58 12.96
N ALA A 57 26.28 7.36 12.42
CA ALA A 57 26.31 7.13 10.97
C ALA A 57 25.02 6.56 10.38
N ALA A 58 24.08 6.07 11.20
CA ALA A 58 22.82 5.43 10.77
C ALA A 58 21.75 6.42 10.26
N TRP A 59 21.77 7.61 10.85
CA TRP A 59 20.87 8.70 10.55
C TRP A 59 21.66 9.81 9.88
N PHE A 60 21.07 10.60 8.98
CA PHE A 60 21.77 11.70 8.31
C PHE A 60 22.38 12.68 9.34
N LYS A 61 23.66 12.49 9.70
CA LYS A 61 24.46 13.22 10.71
C LYS A 61 23.90 13.28 12.15
N GLN A 62 22.58 13.25 12.36
CA GLN A 62 21.93 13.17 13.67
C GLN A 62 20.68 12.27 13.60
N PRO A 63 20.31 11.58 14.69
CA PRO A 63 19.03 10.89 14.79
C PRO A 63 17.87 11.85 14.48
N PRO A 64 16.83 11.38 13.77
CA PRO A 64 15.61 12.16 13.59
C PRO A 64 14.98 12.43 14.96
N PRO A 65 14.19 13.50 15.11
CA PRO A 65 13.38 13.65 16.30
C PRO A 65 12.43 12.46 16.44
N VAL A 66 12.16 12.06 17.69
CA VAL A 66 11.09 11.11 18.01
C VAL A 66 9.77 11.71 17.54
N ALA A 67 8.91 10.91 16.91
CA ALA A 67 7.58 11.37 16.50
C ALA A 67 6.79 11.89 17.70
N ASP A 68 6.16 13.05 17.57
CA ASP A 68 5.28 13.58 18.61
C ASP A 68 4.06 12.67 18.86
N GLU A 69 3.41 12.86 20.01
CA GLU A 69 2.29 12.02 20.44
C GLU A 69 1.12 12.04 19.44
N ALA A 70 0.84 13.20 18.82
CA ALA A 70 -0.25 13.31 17.86
C ALA A 70 0.02 12.49 16.59
N THR A 71 1.25 12.55 16.08
CA THR A 71 1.73 11.79 14.92
C THR A 71 1.77 10.30 15.22
N TRP A 72 2.29 9.93 16.39
CA TRP A 72 2.33 8.55 16.87
C TRP A 72 0.93 7.96 17.01
N SER A 73 0.05 8.60 17.78
CA SER A 73 -1.33 8.13 18.00
C SER A 73 -2.11 8.02 16.68
N ARG A 74 -1.94 8.96 15.75
CA ARG A 74 -2.53 8.90 14.41
C ARG A 74 -2.02 7.68 13.62
N ALA A 75 -0.72 7.42 13.67
CA ALA A 75 -0.11 6.25 13.02
C ALA A 75 -0.62 4.94 13.64
N VAL A 76 -0.66 4.83 14.96
CA VAL A 76 -1.21 3.65 15.66
C VAL A 76 -2.67 3.39 15.27
N CYS A 77 -3.50 4.44 15.24
CA CYS A 77 -4.91 4.34 14.85
C CYS A 77 -5.05 3.88 13.38
N LYS A 78 -4.31 4.50 12.46
CA LYS A 78 -4.29 4.12 11.04
C LYS A 78 -3.82 2.67 10.85
N GLY A 79 -2.77 2.25 11.54
CA GLY A 79 -2.27 0.87 11.53
C GLY A 79 -3.27 -0.14 12.08
N THR A 80 -4.01 0.23 13.13
CA THR A 80 -5.10 -0.59 13.67
C THR A 80 -6.19 -0.82 12.62
N LYS A 81 -6.60 0.23 11.90
CA LYS A 81 -7.57 0.12 10.80
C LYS A 81 -7.05 -0.77 9.67
N MET A 82 -5.79 -0.61 9.26
CA MET A 82 -5.17 -1.43 8.21
C MET A 82 -5.12 -2.91 8.59
N MET A 83 -4.76 -3.23 9.84
CA MET A 83 -4.78 -4.60 10.35
C MET A 83 -6.18 -5.21 10.27
N ALA A 84 -7.20 -4.46 10.72
CA ALA A 84 -8.58 -4.91 10.63
C ALA A 84 -9.00 -5.17 9.17
N GLN A 85 -8.74 -4.22 8.26
CA GLN A 85 -9.08 -4.34 6.84
C GLN A 85 -8.35 -5.51 6.14
N MET A 86 -7.08 -5.77 6.47
CA MET A 86 -6.38 -6.95 5.95
C MET A 86 -7.03 -8.26 6.42
N SER A 87 -7.59 -8.28 7.64
CA SER A 87 -8.23 -9.48 8.21
C SER A 87 -9.67 -9.72 7.75
N TYR A 88 -10.40 -8.70 7.29
CA TYR A 88 -11.79 -8.82 6.86
C TYR A 88 -11.92 -9.42 5.45
N SER A 89 -13.14 -9.85 5.10
CA SER A 89 -13.47 -10.26 3.73
C SER A 89 -13.39 -9.05 2.78
N ASP A 90 -13.20 -9.31 1.48
CA ASP A 90 -13.19 -8.26 0.46
C ASP A 90 -14.48 -7.40 0.50
N TYR A 91 -15.64 -8.07 0.57
CA TYR A 91 -16.94 -7.43 0.72
C TYR A 91 -17.03 -6.57 1.98
N ASP A 92 -16.64 -7.10 3.14
CA ASP A 92 -16.75 -6.36 4.41
C ASP A 92 -15.89 -5.09 4.42
N VAL A 93 -14.69 -5.12 3.84
CA VAL A 93 -13.90 -3.90 3.67
C VAL A 93 -14.60 -2.93 2.70
N GLY A 94 -15.23 -3.46 1.65
CA GLY A 94 -15.98 -2.67 0.67
C GLY A 94 -17.14 -1.91 1.31
N GLN A 95 -17.77 -2.49 2.32
CA GLN A 95 -18.82 -1.84 3.10
C GLN A 95 -18.30 -0.75 4.06
N LEU A 96 -17.00 -0.68 4.33
CA LEU A 96 -16.37 0.35 5.18
C LEU A 96 -15.93 1.59 4.40
N LEU A 97 -16.07 1.58 3.07
CA LEU A 97 -15.78 2.74 2.24
C LEU A 97 -16.84 3.83 2.47
N ALA A 98 -16.45 5.09 2.24
CA ALA A 98 -17.39 6.22 2.31
C ALA A 98 -18.60 6.03 1.40
N GLU A 99 -18.35 5.46 0.22
CA GLU A 99 -19.36 4.90 -0.67
C GLU A 99 -19.22 3.38 -0.63
N PRO A 100 -20.13 2.66 0.04
CA PRO A 100 -20.08 1.21 0.13
C PRO A 100 -20.02 0.54 -1.25
N LYS A 101 -19.14 -0.45 -1.40
CA LYS A 101 -18.96 -1.24 -2.62
C LYS A 101 -18.97 -2.72 -2.29
N ASP A 102 -19.37 -3.55 -3.24
CA ASP A 102 -19.34 -5.01 -3.09
C ASP A 102 -17.91 -5.58 -3.02
N SER A 103 -16.90 -4.77 -3.38
CA SER A 103 -15.51 -5.17 -3.40
C SER A 103 -14.57 -3.99 -3.18
N VAL A 104 -13.40 -4.23 -2.57
CA VAL A 104 -12.27 -3.29 -2.53
C VAL A 104 -11.19 -3.61 -3.55
N GLN A 105 -11.46 -4.59 -4.42
CA GLN A 105 -10.57 -4.98 -5.49
C GLN A 105 -10.18 -3.75 -6.31
N SER A 106 -8.86 -3.50 -6.39
CA SER A 106 -8.37 -2.46 -7.29
C SER A 106 -8.63 -2.89 -8.74
N PRO A 107 -9.10 -1.97 -9.61
CA PRO A 107 -9.43 -2.29 -11.00
C PRO A 107 -8.18 -2.43 -11.89
N TRP A 108 -7.02 -1.94 -11.43
CA TRP A 108 -5.83 -1.81 -12.27
C TRP A 108 -5.05 -3.12 -12.40
N SER A 109 -4.46 -3.34 -13.57
CA SER A 109 -3.66 -4.49 -13.97
C SER A 109 -2.47 -4.05 -14.80
N LEU A 110 -1.62 -4.99 -15.20
CA LEU A 110 -0.51 -4.72 -16.12
C LEU A 110 -0.98 -4.14 -17.46
N ALA A 111 -2.18 -4.49 -17.93
CA ALA A 111 -2.71 -4.01 -19.21
C ALA A 111 -3.03 -2.51 -19.20
N ASP A 112 -3.29 -1.93 -18.03
CA ASP A 112 -3.66 -0.52 -17.88
C ASP A 112 -2.42 0.41 -17.84
N LEU A 113 -1.20 -0.14 -17.82
CA LEU A 113 0.00 0.65 -17.56
C LEU A 113 0.24 1.70 -18.67
N ASP A 114 0.25 1.26 -19.93
CA ASP A 114 0.53 2.12 -21.08
C ASP A 114 -0.58 3.17 -21.28
N ASP A 115 -1.84 2.78 -21.08
CA ASP A 115 -3.02 3.64 -21.17
C ASP A 115 -2.97 4.84 -20.20
N TRP A 116 -2.26 4.69 -19.08
CA TRP A 116 -2.05 5.76 -18.10
C TRP A 116 -0.67 6.40 -18.19
N GLY A 117 0.00 6.31 -19.35
CA GLY A 117 1.25 7.03 -19.62
C GLY A 117 2.47 6.45 -18.89
N TYR A 118 2.35 5.25 -18.33
CA TYR A 118 3.47 4.58 -17.66
C TYR A 118 4.16 3.61 -18.60
N LYS A 119 5.47 3.45 -18.41
CA LYS A 119 6.29 2.47 -19.13
C LYS A 119 7.14 1.67 -18.16
N LEU A 120 7.39 0.41 -18.50
CA LEU A 120 8.15 -0.52 -17.68
C LEU A 120 9.55 -0.73 -18.25
N TYR A 121 10.57 -0.44 -17.45
CA TYR A 121 11.98 -0.53 -17.84
C TYR A 121 12.74 -1.51 -16.94
N PRO A 122 13.76 -2.21 -17.47
CA PRO A 122 14.73 -2.87 -16.60
C PRO A 122 15.43 -1.83 -15.73
N ALA A 123 15.62 -2.12 -14.44
CA ALA A 123 16.34 -1.19 -13.58
C ALA A 123 17.83 -1.15 -13.94
N ARG A 124 18.47 0.00 -13.71
CA ARG A 124 19.93 0.15 -13.87
C ARG A 124 20.65 -0.87 -12.97
N PRO A 125 21.83 -1.42 -13.36
CA PRO A 125 22.53 -2.44 -12.57
C PRO A 125 22.77 -2.08 -11.11
N VAL A 126 22.93 -0.79 -10.80
CA VAL A 126 23.07 -0.28 -9.42
C VAL A 126 21.87 -0.62 -8.53
N TYR A 127 20.67 -0.77 -9.08
CA TYR A 127 19.48 -1.20 -8.32
C TYR A 127 19.54 -2.68 -7.93
N CYS A 128 20.39 -3.48 -8.56
CA CYS A 128 20.67 -4.87 -8.16
C CYS A 128 21.85 -5.00 -7.18
N ASP A 129 22.49 -3.89 -6.80
CA ASP A 129 23.64 -3.94 -5.89
C ASP A 129 23.19 -4.01 -4.41
N TYR A 130 22.91 -5.24 -3.96
CA TYR A 130 22.59 -5.55 -2.56
C TYR A 130 23.81 -5.77 -1.67
N SER A 131 25.03 -5.79 -2.23
CA SER A 131 26.25 -6.13 -1.53
C SER A 131 26.52 -5.23 -0.32
N THR A 132 27.18 -5.75 0.71
CA THR A 132 27.62 -4.95 1.87
C THR A 132 28.55 -3.82 1.41
N GLY A 133 28.24 -2.58 1.81
CA GLY A 133 28.94 -1.38 1.34
C GLY A 133 28.52 -0.91 -0.07
N GLY A 134 27.70 -1.69 -0.77
CA GLY A 134 27.11 -1.37 -2.06
C GLY A 134 25.97 -0.35 -1.97
N PHE A 135 25.21 -0.22 -3.05
CA PHE A 135 24.15 0.78 -3.17
C PHE A 135 23.05 0.59 -2.12
N TRP A 136 22.53 -0.63 -1.97
CA TRP A 136 21.48 -0.95 -1.00
C TRP A 136 21.99 -1.55 0.31
N GLY A 137 23.04 -2.36 0.27
CA GLY A 137 23.66 -2.92 1.48
C GLY A 137 22.71 -3.77 2.32
N ILE A 138 22.02 -4.73 1.71
CA ILE A 138 21.06 -5.62 2.40
C ILE A 138 21.40 -7.10 2.25
N SER A 139 22.52 -7.44 1.61
CA SER A 139 22.94 -8.81 1.33
C SER A 139 22.94 -9.68 2.58
N ASN A 140 23.61 -9.25 3.65
CA ASN A 140 23.68 -10.02 4.90
C ASN A 140 22.29 -10.20 5.53
N PHE A 141 21.46 -9.15 5.51
CA PHE A 141 20.08 -9.24 6.00
C PHE A 141 19.29 -10.29 5.22
N LEU A 142 19.31 -10.25 3.89
CA LEU A 142 18.61 -11.24 3.05
C LEU A 142 19.09 -12.66 3.33
N GLN A 143 20.41 -12.88 3.36
CA GLN A 143 21.00 -14.19 3.64
C GLN A 143 20.64 -14.72 5.03
N ASN A 144 20.65 -13.86 6.06
CA ASN A 144 20.25 -14.23 7.43
C ASN A 144 18.76 -14.59 7.52
N GLN A 145 17.92 -14.03 6.65
CA GLN A 145 16.52 -14.42 6.51
C GLN A 145 16.31 -15.66 5.61
N GLY A 146 17.39 -16.28 5.10
CA GLY A 146 17.32 -17.41 4.19
C GLY A 146 16.83 -17.05 2.79
N ILE A 147 16.98 -15.79 2.38
CA ILE A 147 16.56 -15.27 1.08
C ILE A 147 17.78 -14.97 0.23
N THR A 148 17.71 -15.25 -1.07
CA THR A 148 18.79 -14.91 -2.01
C THR A 148 19.05 -13.40 -2.02
N ASP A 149 20.32 -13.03 -2.14
CA ASP A 149 20.80 -11.66 -2.38
C ASP A 149 21.12 -11.42 -3.86
N LYS A 150 20.91 -12.43 -4.73
CA LYS A 150 21.20 -12.35 -6.16
C LYS A 150 20.09 -11.60 -6.87
N CYS A 151 20.47 -10.69 -7.75
CA CYS A 151 19.56 -9.84 -8.51
C CYS A 151 20.01 -9.77 -9.97
N SER A 152 19.06 -9.90 -10.88
CA SER A 152 19.26 -9.75 -12.31
C SER A 152 18.19 -8.81 -12.88
N PRO A 153 18.59 -7.73 -13.61
CA PRO A 153 17.62 -6.86 -14.29
C PRO A 153 16.71 -7.60 -15.26
N ASN A 154 17.20 -8.70 -15.85
CA ASN A 154 16.48 -9.49 -16.86
C ASN A 154 15.72 -10.68 -16.27
N GLY A 155 15.73 -10.87 -14.94
CA GLY A 155 14.89 -11.86 -14.25
C GLY A 155 15.30 -13.31 -14.49
N LYS A 156 16.34 -13.78 -13.80
CA LYS A 156 16.64 -15.21 -13.69
C LYS A 156 15.77 -15.84 -12.62
N GLU A 157 15.30 -17.06 -12.84
CA GLU A 157 14.53 -17.79 -11.84
C GLU A 157 15.35 -17.94 -10.54
N GLY A 158 14.71 -17.69 -9.40
CA GLY A 158 15.35 -17.72 -8.09
C GLY A 158 16.22 -16.50 -7.77
N GLU A 159 16.25 -15.47 -8.63
CA GLU A 159 16.90 -14.19 -8.37
C GLU A 159 15.87 -13.06 -8.33
N TRP A 160 16.22 -11.98 -7.61
CA TRP A 160 15.43 -10.76 -7.63
C TRP A 160 15.44 -10.12 -9.02
N ARG A 161 14.26 -9.74 -9.52
CA ARG A 161 14.12 -8.98 -10.76
C ARG A 161 13.86 -7.50 -10.45
N ALA A 162 14.85 -6.65 -10.68
CA ALA A 162 14.76 -5.21 -10.47
C ALA A 162 14.23 -4.50 -11.72
N GLN A 163 13.14 -3.73 -11.57
CA GLN A 163 12.49 -3.00 -12.65
C GLN A 163 12.05 -1.61 -12.18
N GLY A 164 11.80 -0.71 -13.13
CA GLY A 164 11.21 0.60 -12.89
C GLY A 164 9.91 0.75 -13.67
N ILE A 165 8.87 1.26 -13.03
CA ILE A 165 7.71 1.84 -13.70
C ILE A 165 7.92 3.35 -13.69
N LEU A 166 7.96 3.97 -14.88
CA LEU A 166 8.22 5.40 -15.07
C LEU A 166 7.02 6.06 -15.73
N HIS A 167 6.64 7.24 -15.24
CA HIS A 167 5.63 8.12 -15.84
C HIS A 167 6.33 9.23 -16.63
N TYR A 168 7.14 8.81 -17.59
CA TYR A 168 7.85 9.56 -18.63
C TYR A 168 8.68 8.54 -19.43
N ASP A 169 9.10 8.91 -20.64
CA ASP A 169 10.04 8.14 -21.44
C ASP A 169 11.47 8.68 -21.27
N PRO A 170 12.41 7.89 -20.71
CA PRO A 170 13.82 8.25 -20.64
C PRO A 170 14.59 7.98 -21.95
N ASP A 171 13.95 7.53 -23.04
CA ASP A 171 14.64 7.21 -24.29
C ASP A 171 15.48 8.39 -24.79
N PRO A 172 16.81 8.23 -24.91
CA PRO A 172 17.68 9.31 -25.37
C PRO A 172 17.41 9.73 -26.82
N GLU A 173 16.77 8.90 -27.65
CA GLU A 173 16.48 9.27 -29.04
C GLU A 173 15.41 10.35 -29.16
N ASP A 174 14.47 10.42 -28.21
CA ASP A 174 13.40 11.41 -28.22
C ASP A 174 13.86 12.77 -27.67
N PHE A 175 14.93 12.81 -26.86
CA PHE A 175 15.53 13.99 -26.17
C PHE A 175 14.53 14.96 -25.51
N ALA A 176 13.24 14.64 -25.49
CA ALA A 176 12.19 15.45 -24.94
C ALA A 176 12.38 15.43 -23.43
N SER A 177 12.63 16.61 -22.86
CA SER A 177 12.58 16.79 -21.41
C SER A 177 11.25 16.23 -20.89
N PRO A 178 11.21 15.55 -19.74
CA PRO A 178 9.94 15.13 -19.12
C PRO A 178 8.93 16.27 -19.05
N PHE A 179 9.41 17.52 -18.92
CA PHE A 179 8.60 18.74 -18.92
C PHE A 179 7.73 18.94 -20.17
N SER A 180 8.13 18.42 -21.33
CA SER A 180 7.42 18.57 -22.61
C SER A 180 6.77 17.27 -23.09
N GLN A 181 6.80 16.21 -22.29
CA GLN A 181 6.20 14.93 -22.65
C GLN A 181 4.75 14.89 -22.21
N GLU A 182 3.91 14.32 -23.08
CA GLU A 182 2.48 14.14 -22.86
C GLU A 182 2.09 12.70 -23.19
N TYR A 183 0.95 12.26 -22.66
CA TYR A 183 0.29 11.01 -23.01
C TYR A 183 -1.21 11.26 -23.16
N GLN A 184 -1.88 10.45 -23.97
CA GLN A 184 -3.33 10.47 -24.10
C GLN A 184 -3.93 9.47 -23.12
N ASP A 185 -4.82 9.92 -22.24
CA ASP A 185 -5.50 9.04 -21.28
C ASP A 185 -6.60 8.19 -21.96
N PRO A 186 -7.22 7.22 -21.24
CA PRO A 186 -8.27 6.38 -21.81
C PRO A 186 -9.53 7.11 -22.32
N TRP A 187 -9.69 8.39 -21.98
CA TRP A 187 -10.80 9.23 -22.44
C TRP A 187 -10.41 10.13 -23.61
N GLY A 188 -9.19 9.99 -24.13
CA GLY A 188 -8.69 10.78 -25.24
C GLY A 188 -8.17 12.16 -24.85
N ILE A 189 -7.95 12.42 -23.56
CA ILE A 189 -7.45 13.71 -23.06
C ILE A 189 -5.93 13.65 -22.99
N ASP A 190 -5.27 14.60 -23.66
CA ASP A 190 -3.82 14.77 -23.56
C ASP A 190 -3.46 15.32 -22.18
N ARG A 191 -2.50 14.67 -21.52
CA ARG A 191 -2.02 14.99 -20.18
C ARG A 191 -0.52 15.04 -20.15
N ARG A 192 0.01 15.91 -19.30
CA ARG A 192 1.45 15.97 -19.00
C ARG A 192 1.88 14.70 -18.26
N VAL A 193 3.03 14.15 -18.64
CA VAL A 193 3.68 13.15 -17.80
C VAL A 193 4.14 13.81 -16.50
N THR A 194 4.32 13.03 -15.44
CA THR A 194 4.62 13.61 -14.11
C THR A 194 6.06 13.41 -13.69
N GLU A 195 6.87 12.60 -14.38
CA GLU A 195 8.17 12.11 -13.89
C GLU A 195 8.04 11.28 -12.60
N ALA A 196 6.91 10.58 -12.42
CA ALA A 196 6.78 9.62 -11.31
C ALA A 196 7.63 8.40 -11.61
N HIS A 197 8.16 7.78 -10.55
CA HIS A 197 8.90 6.53 -10.70
C HIS A 197 8.71 5.60 -9.53
N PHE A 198 8.71 4.30 -9.84
CA PHE A 198 8.63 3.23 -8.87
C PHE A 198 9.66 2.18 -9.25
N PHE A 199 10.82 2.20 -8.60
CA PHE A 199 11.84 1.17 -8.71
C PHE A 199 11.65 0.14 -7.61
N MET A 200 11.46 -1.11 -8.02
CA MET A 200 11.25 -2.21 -7.09
C MET A 200 11.89 -3.48 -7.64
N SER A 201 12.12 -4.42 -6.74
CA SER A 201 12.59 -5.75 -7.09
C SER A 201 11.60 -6.81 -6.63
N VAL A 202 11.34 -7.79 -7.50
CA VAL A 202 10.38 -8.86 -7.25
C VAL A 202 11.08 -10.21 -7.26
N LEU A 203 10.73 -11.08 -6.31
CA LEU A 203 11.18 -12.47 -6.28
C LEU A 203 9.98 -13.39 -6.04
N ALA A 204 9.67 -14.23 -7.04
CA ALA A 204 8.62 -15.23 -6.94
C ALA A 204 8.91 -16.20 -5.77
N GLY A 205 7.89 -16.52 -4.97
CA GLY A 205 8.03 -17.33 -3.76
C GLY A 205 8.58 -16.59 -2.53
N ALA A 206 8.90 -15.30 -2.65
CA ALA A 206 9.34 -14.44 -1.55
C ALA A 206 8.52 -13.15 -1.43
N GLY A 207 8.76 -12.14 -2.27
CA GLY A 207 8.24 -10.81 -1.98
C GLY A 207 8.60 -9.70 -2.96
N ILE A 208 8.36 -8.47 -2.51
CA ILE A 208 8.67 -7.23 -3.21
C ILE A 208 9.58 -6.36 -2.33
N ILE A 209 10.67 -5.85 -2.91
CA ILE A 209 11.53 -4.82 -2.31
C ILE A 209 11.20 -3.50 -2.99
N ALA A 210 10.62 -2.54 -2.27
CA ALA A 210 10.48 -1.17 -2.71
C ALA A 210 11.79 -0.40 -2.48
N GLN A 211 12.42 0.03 -3.57
CA GLN A 211 13.78 0.55 -3.57
C GLN A 211 13.80 2.08 -3.65
N ASP A 212 13.10 2.63 -4.64
CA ASP A 212 12.91 4.06 -4.78
C ASP A 212 11.50 4.33 -5.34
N ARG A 213 10.78 5.26 -4.72
CA ARG A 213 9.40 5.58 -5.09
C ARG A 213 9.16 7.06 -4.96
N GLN A 214 8.74 7.67 -6.06
CA GLN A 214 8.33 9.05 -6.12
C GLN A 214 6.92 9.10 -6.71
N SER A 215 5.97 9.61 -5.93
CA SER A 215 4.56 9.64 -6.32
C SER A 215 4.28 10.69 -7.41
N PRO A 216 3.26 10.49 -8.25
CA PRO A 216 2.86 11.44 -9.30
C PRO A 216 2.69 12.88 -8.83
N TRP A 217 1.96 13.11 -7.74
CA TRP A 217 1.76 14.46 -7.23
C TRP A 217 3.06 15.18 -6.84
N GLU A 218 3.92 14.49 -6.09
CA GLU A 218 5.19 15.07 -5.66
C GLU A 218 6.17 15.25 -6.82
N SER A 219 6.14 14.40 -7.86
CA SER A 219 6.94 14.65 -9.07
C SER A 219 6.37 15.80 -9.90
N LEU A 220 5.06 15.85 -10.11
CA LEU A 220 4.41 16.91 -10.89
C LEU A 220 4.69 18.29 -10.29
N LYS A 221 4.58 18.45 -8.96
CA LYS A 221 4.94 19.71 -8.28
C LYS A 221 6.41 20.10 -8.46
N LYS A 222 7.33 19.14 -8.55
CA LYS A 222 8.75 19.42 -8.76
C LYS A 222 9.01 19.84 -10.21
N LEU A 223 8.33 19.20 -11.15
CA LEU A 223 8.46 19.45 -12.58
C LEU A 223 7.78 20.78 -12.99
N HIS A 224 6.61 21.07 -12.41
CA HIS A 224 5.77 22.24 -12.68
C HIS A 224 5.46 23.03 -11.40
N PRO A 225 6.46 23.67 -10.77
CA PRO A 225 6.30 24.29 -9.44
C PRO A 225 5.35 25.48 -9.40
N THR A 226 4.98 26.04 -10.55
CA THR A 226 4.14 27.25 -10.67
C THR A 226 2.69 26.95 -11.02
N ASP A 227 2.42 25.77 -11.60
CA ASP A 227 1.19 25.47 -12.34
C ASP A 227 0.83 23.98 -12.31
N ALA A 228 1.39 23.19 -11.39
CA ALA A 228 0.97 21.81 -11.17
C ALA A 228 -0.49 21.75 -10.68
N ASP A 229 -1.31 20.96 -11.37
CA ASP A 229 -2.72 20.78 -11.05
C ASP A 229 -3.00 19.30 -10.68
N PRO A 230 -3.63 19.00 -9.53
CA PRO A 230 -3.98 17.64 -9.15
C PRO A 230 -4.91 16.93 -10.16
N ASP A 231 -5.68 17.66 -10.96
CA ASP A 231 -6.58 17.10 -11.96
C ASP A 231 -5.82 16.50 -13.16
N GLU A 232 -4.51 16.73 -13.28
CA GLU A 232 -3.64 16.18 -14.31
C GLU A 232 -3.07 14.80 -13.96
N LEU A 233 -3.21 14.38 -12.70
CA LEU A 233 -2.62 13.14 -12.24
C LEU A 233 -3.29 11.93 -12.91
N PRO A 234 -2.50 10.90 -13.29
CA PRO A 234 -3.08 9.65 -13.76
C PRO A 234 -3.94 9.02 -12.66
N MET A 235 -5.04 8.36 -13.05
CA MET A 235 -5.84 7.61 -12.07
C MET A 235 -5.04 6.46 -11.45
N LEU A 236 -4.20 5.81 -12.25
CA LEU A 236 -3.25 4.80 -11.82
C LEU A 236 -2.04 5.47 -11.16
N GLN A 237 -2.17 5.86 -9.89
CA GLN A 237 -1.10 6.60 -9.18
C GLN A 237 -0.68 5.97 -7.85
N ARG A 238 -1.40 4.93 -7.38
CA ARG A 238 -1.17 4.36 -6.04
C ARG A 238 0.01 3.38 -6.07
N SER A 239 0.87 3.49 -5.06
CA SER A 239 2.00 2.55 -4.92
C SER A 239 1.55 1.09 -4.79
N SER A 240 0.39 0.80 -4.20
CA SER A 240 -0.16 -0.57 -4.11
C SER A 240 -0.45 -1.16 -5.49
N ASP A 241 -0.93 -0.34 -6.43
CA ASP A 241 -1.23 -0.76 -7.80
C ASP A 241 0.05 -0.93 -8.61
N MET A 242 1.03 -0.04 -8.46
CA MET A 242 2.35 -0.21 -9.09
C MET A 242 3.06 -1.48 -8.61
N MET A 243 2.93 -1.81 -7.33
CA MET A 243 3.43 -3.07 -6.79
C MET A 243 2.68 -4.28 -7.35
N TRP A 244 1.36 -4.19 -7.50
CA TRP A 244 0.58 -5.24 -8.15
C TRP A 244 1.03 -5.47 -9.59
N ILE A 245 1.20 -4.40 -10.37
CA ILE A 245 1.62 -4.49 -11.76
C ILE A 245 3.01 -5.15 -11.87
N MET A 246 3.96 -4.78 -11.02
CA MET A 246 5.27 -5.45 -11.00
C MET A 246 5.19 -6.92 -10.58
N TRP A 247 4.36 -7.24 -9.60
CA TRP A 247 4.12 -8.62 -9.18
C TRP A 247 3.49 -9.45 -10.30
N GLU A 248 2.45 -8.93 -10.93
CA GLU A 248 1.73 -9.54 -12.06
C GLU A 248 2.64 -9.76 -13.29
N ASN A 249 3.52 -8.79 -13.58
CA ASN A 249 4.48 -8.86 -14.67
C ASN A 249 5.59 -9.91 -14.44
N THR A 250 5.92 -10.20 -13.18
CA THR A 250 7.08 -11.03 -12.84
C THR A 250 6.67 -12.44 -12.38
N VAL A 251 5.51 -12.59 -11.76
CA VAL A 251 5.09 -13.81 -11.09
C VAL A 251 3.91 -14.45 -11.84
N GLU A 252 4.13 -15.69 -12.26
CA GLU A 252 3.12 -16.51 -12.91
C GLU A 252 1.85 -16.61 -12.05
N PHE A 253 0.69 -16.62 -12.71
CA PHE A 253 -0.63 -16.62 -12.06
C PHE A 253 -0.75 -17.66 -10.94
N SER A 254 -0.30 -18.90 -11.19
CA SER A 254 -0.34 -20.02 -10.23
C SER A 254 0.44 -19.74 -8.95
N ARG A 255 1.41 -18.83 -8.96
CA ARG A 255 2.32 -18.53 -7.84
C ARG A 255 2.07 -17.17 -7.18
N ARG A 256 1.10 -16.39 -7.66
CA ARG A 256 0.85 -15.03 -7.14
C ARG A 256 0.44 -15.00 -5.66
N HIS A 257 -0.05 -16.13 -5.14
CA HIS A 257 -0.38 -16.31 -3.73
C HIS A 257 0.83 -16.60 -2.82
N GLU A 258 2.03 -16.83 -3.37
CA GLU A 258 3.26 -17.17 -2.62
C GLU A 258 3.97 -15.95 -2.00
N LEU A 259 3.29 -14.80 -1.92
CA LEU A 259 3.83 -13.59 -1.31
C LEU A 259 4.01 -13.77 0.21
N LYS A 260 5.25 -13.57 0.70
CA LYS A 260 5.68 -13.77 2.09
C LYS A 260 6.26 -12.52 2.76
N LEU A 261 6.68 -11.52 1.99
CA LEU A 261 7.25 -10.30 2.56
C LEU A 261 7.16 -9.08 1.65
N PHE A 262 7.30 -7.91 2.29
CA PHE A 262 7.67 -6.67 1.63
C PHE A 262 8.90 -6.07 2.31
N LEU A 263 9.76 -5.38 1.56
CA LEU A 263 10.86 -4.58 2.09
C LEU A 263 10.76 -3.14 1.61
N SER A 264 11.15 -2.19 2.44
CA SER A 264 11.41 -0.81 2.03
C SER A 264 12.83 -0.42 2.42
N LEU A 265 13.60 0.03 1.44
CA LEU A 265 15.02 0.32 1.61
C LEU A 265 15.30 1.80 1.82
N SER A 266 16.44 2.07 2.46
CA SER A 266 17.07 3.40 2.56
C SER A 266 16.08 4.54 2.83
N ILE A 267 15.26 4.38 3.86
CA ILE A 267 14.12 5.25 4.14
C ILE A 267 14.60 6.65 4.49
N LYS A 268 14.21 7.65 3.70
CA LYS A 268 14.56 9.07 3.90
C LYS A 268 13.40 9.94 4.37
N ASN A 269 12.17 9.42 4.37
CA ASN A 269 10.97 10.18 4.76
C ASN A 269 11.05 10.57 6.25
N PRO A 270 11.07 11.88 6.60
CA PRO A 270 11.28 12.32 7.97
C PRO A 270 10.23 11.80 8.96
N GLU A 271 8.96 11.77 8.58
CA GLU A 271 7.88 11.25 9.44
C GLU A 271 8.08 9.75 9.73
N THR A 272 8.42 8.95 8.71
CA THR A 272 8.68 7.52 8.88
C THR A 272 9.93 7.29 9.74
N GLN A 273 10.99 8.08 9.54
CA GLN A 273 12.17 8.03 10.39
C GLN A 273 11.84 8.38 11.86
N ALA A 274 10.97 9.37 12.10
CA ALA A 274 10.51 9.74 13.43
C ALA A 274 9.68 8.63 14.10
N LEU A 275 8.82 7.93 13.34
CA LEU A 275 8.08 6.75 13.81
C LEU A 275 9.02 5.59 14.15
N ILE A 276 10.06 5.35 13.35
CA ILE A 276 11.11 4.35 13.63
C ILE A 276 11.84 4.70 14.93
N GLN A 277 12.25 5.96 15.09
CA GLN A 277 12.94 6.41 16.28
C GLN A 277 12.06 6.31 17.52
N HIS A 278 10.75 6.62 17.42
CA HIS A 278 9.80 6.43 18.51
C HIS A 278 9.69 4.95 18.89
N ALA A 279 9.44 4.06 17.91
CA ALA A 279 9.32 2.63 18.14
C ALA A 279 10.57 2.00 18.80
N LEU A 280 11.77 2.41 18.39
CA LEU A 280 13.03 1.95 18.98
C LEU A 280 13.26 2.50 20.39
N SER A 281 12.98 3.80 20.60
CA SER A 281 13.16 4.45 21.91
C SER A 281 12.24 3.83 22.97
N ASP A 282 11.00 3.50 22.61
CA ASP A 282 10.02 2.83 23.50
C ASP A 282 10.54 1.54 24.11
N VAL A 283 11.39 0.81 23.38
CA VAL A 283 11.94 -0.48 23.80
C VAL A 283 13.41 -0.39 24.22
N GLY A 284 13.95 0.82 24.37
CA GLY A 284 15.34 1.05 24.77
C GLY A 284 16.36 0.49 23.77
N LYS A 285 16.03 0.50 22.47
CA LYS A 285 16.90 0.03 21.39
C LYS A 285 17.35 1.20 20.51
N GLU A 286 18.44 0.95 19.80
CA GLU A 286 18.98 1.87 18.79
C GLU A 286 18.90 1.21 17.41
N LEU A 287 18.97 2.03 16.36
CA LEU A 287 19.03 1.53 14.99
C LEU A 287 20.40 0.89 14.74
N THR A 288 20.41 -0.42 14.47
CA THR A 288 21.64 -1.17 14.17
C THR A 288 21.41 -2.14 13.02
N VAL A 289 22.47 -2.79 12.54
CA VAL A 289 22.36 -3.84 11.51
C VAL A 289 21.61 -5.08 12.00
N GLU A 290 21.58 -5.31 13.32
CA GLU A 290 20.76 -6.34 13.94
C GLU A 290 19.30 -5.89 13.95
N PRO A 291 18.37 -6.64 13.33
CA PRO A 291 16.98 -6.23 13.24
C PRO A 291 16.27 -6.25 14.60
N VAL A 292 15.43 -5.24 14.84
CA VAL A 292 14.47 -5.22 15.95
C VAL A 292 13.08 -5.56 15.40
N GLU A 293 12.45 -6.59 15.97
CA GLU A 293 11.11 -7.02 15.60
C GLU A 293 10.03 -6.29 16.40
N PHE A 294 9.02 -5.79 15.68
CA PHE A 294 7.79 -5.28 16.25
C PHE A 294 6.59 -6.03 15.65
N LYS A 295 5.84 -6.74 16.50
CA LYS A 295 4.58 -7.38 16.07
C LYS A 295 3.53 -6.32 15.77
N THR A 296 2.72 -6.53 14.73
CA THR A 296 1.63 -5.60 14.36
C THR A 296 0.45 -5.61 15.34
N THR A 297 0.50 -6.41 16.39
CA THR A 297 -0.41 -6.33 17.54
C THR A 297 0.01 -5.24 18.55
N THR A 298 1.26 -4.81 18.55
CA THR A 298 1.75 -3.73 19.44
C THR A 298 1.48 -2.35 18.82
N PRO A 299 1.51 -1.26 19.61
CA PRO A 299 1.47 0.11 19.07
C PRO A 299 2.59 0.37 18.06
N GLN A 300 3.82 -0.08 18.36
CA GLN A 300 5.00 0.14 17.51
C GLN A 300 4.82 -0.50 16.13
N GLY A 301 4.43 -1.78 16.07
CA GLY A 301 4.20 -2.46 14.79
C GLY A 301 3.09 -1.81 13.97
N ARG A 302 2.01 -1.34 14.62
CA ARG A 302 0.91 -0.63 13.94
C ARG A 302 1.34 0.73 13.40
N ALA A 303 2.09 1.51 14.18
CA ALA A 303 2.60 2.79 13.73
C ALA A 303 3.48 2.62 12.49
N LEU A 304 4.43 1.68 12.53
CA LEU A 304 5.33 1.37 11.41
C LEU A 304 4.59 0.83 10.18
N LEU A 305 3.60 -0.05 10.36
CA LEU A 305 2.73 -0.53 9.28
C LEU A 305 2.03 0.63 8.54
N SER A 306 1.59 1.64 9.28
CA SER A 306 0.82 2.76 8.74
C SER A 306 1.64 3.87 8.08
N SER A 307 2.97 3.81 8.24
CA SER A 307 3.93 4.78 7.70
C SER A 307 3.80 4.94 6.18
N ALA A 308 4.38 6.00 5.61
CA ALA A 308 4.41 6.18 4.17
C ALA A 308 5.01 4.96 3.45
N ASN A 309 5.97 4.29 4.08
CA ASN A 309 6.67 3.15 3.52
C ASN A 309 5.89 1.82 3.68
N GLY A 310 5.12 1.65 4.76
CA GLY A 310 4.33 0.44 5.03
C GLY A 310 2.90 0.46 4.48
N SER A 311 2.26 1.63 4.41
CA SER A 311 0.85 1.76 4.04
C SER A 311 0.53 1.24 2.64
N GLY A 312 1.43 1.43 1.67
CA GLY A 312 1.29 0.86 0.33
C GLY A 312 1.21 -0.68 0.36
N PHE A 313 1.97 -1.34 1.23
CA PHE A 313 1.98 -2.79 1.37
C PHE A 313 0.66 -3.30 1.98
N ALA A 314 0.14 -2.59 2.99
CA ALA A 314 -1.17 -2.90 3.56
C ALA A 314 -2.28 -2.74 2.50
N HIS A 315 -2.29 -1.63 1.75
CA HIS A 315 -3.26 -1.42 0.68
C HIS A 315 -3.17 -2.49 -0.41
N PHE A 316 -1.96 -2.94 -0.78
CA PHE A 316 -1.79 -4.06 -1.70
C PHE A 316 -2.54 -5.30 -1.20
N LEU A 317 -2.33 -5.71 0.07
CA LEU A 317 -2.99 -6.91 0.62
C LEU A 317 -4.50 -6.73 0.79
N ILE A 318 -4.96 -5.50 1.07
CA ILE A 318 -6.38 -5.17 1.17
C ILE A 318 -7.07 -5.26 -0.18
N GLN A 319 -6.48 -4.67 -1.22
CA GLN A 319 -7.10 -4.49 -2.55
C GLN A 319 -6.85 -5.66 -3.51
N ARG A 320 -6.02 -6.64 -3.14
CA ARG A 320 -5.64 -7.78 -4.00
C ARG A 320 -6.00 -9.14 -3.39
N LYS A 321 -6.94 -9.18 -2.44
CA LYS A 321 -7.35 -10.41 -1.74
C LYS A 321 -7.75 -11.53 -2.70
N LEU A 322 -8.43 -11.20 -3.80
CA LEU A 322 -8.85 -12.19 -4.79
C LEU A 322 -7.68 -12.81 -5.54
N GLN A 323 -6.58 -12.08 -5.75
CA GLN A 323 -5.42 -12.58 -6.49
C GLN A 323 -4.32 -13.17 -5.62
N VAL A 324 -4.07 -12.60 -4.44
CA VAL A 324 -2.99 -13.05 -3.55
C VAL A 324 -3.49 -13.90 -2.40
N GLY A 325 -4.80 -14.01 -2.20
CA GLY A 325 -5.42 -14.67 -1.07
C GLY A 325 -5.54 -13.76 0.16
N LEU A 326 -6.23 -14.27 1.19
CA LEU A 326 -6.42 -13.56 2.44
C LEU A 326 -5.11 -13.57 3.26
N LYS A 327 -4.48 -12.41 3.37
CA LYS A 327 -3.18 -12.22 4.01
C LYS A 327 -3.17 -11.02 4.94
N SER A 328 -2.24 -11.03 5.90
CA SER A 328 -1.97 -9.91 6.80
C SER A 328 -0.46 -9.73 6.99
N ILE A 329 -0.07 -8.56 7.48
CA ILE A 329 1.28 -8.32 7.98
C ILE A 329 1.29 -8.57 9.49
N ASP A 330 2.10 -9.51 9.97
CA ASP A 330 2.14 -9.90 11.39
C ASP A 330 3.29 -9.23 12.18
N ARG A 331 4.34 -8.81 11.48
CA ARG A 331 5.52 -8.19 12.09
C ARG A 331 6.22 -7.21 11.14
N VAL A 332 6.94 -6.29 11.74
CA VAL A 332 7.85 -5.35 11.08
C VAL A 332 9.23 -5.51 11.69
N LEU A 333 10.25 -5.80 10.87
CA LEU A 333 11.65 -5.75 11.28
C LEU A 333 12.24 -4.40 10.90
N VAL A 334 12.83 -3.72 11.87
CA VAL A 334 13.55 -2.45 11.70
C VAL A 334 15.03 -2.73 11.76
N PHE A 335 15.79 -2.31 10.76
CA PHE A 335 17.24 -2.51 10.73
C PHE A 335 17.95 -1.41 9.96
N GLN A 336 19.23 -1.23 10.22
CA GLN A 336 20.11 -0.33 9.50
C GLN A 336 20.62 -1.03 8.24
N GLY A 337 20.49 -0.39 7.07
CA GLY A 337 21.19 -0.85 5.88
C GLY A 337 22.71 -0.80 6.06
N GLU A 338 23.44 -1.65 5.36
CA GLU A 338 24.89 -1.67 5.29
C GLU A 338 25.42 -0.93 4.03
N SER A 339 24.61 -0.04 3.45
CA SER A 339 25.04 0.86 2.39
C SER A 339 25.89 2.00 2.95
N LYS A 340 26.49 2.80 2.06
CA LYS A 340 27.21 4.02 2.47
C LYS A 340 26.35 4.98 3.30
N SER A 341 25.05 5.05 3.01
CA SER A 341 24.12 5.93 3.74
C SER A 341 23.75 5.40 5.12
N LYS A 342 23.88 4.08 5.32
CA LYS A 342 23.40 3.37 6.51
C LYS A 342 21.96 3.71 6.92
N ALA A 343 21.14 4.12 5.97
CA ALA A 343 19.77 4.53 6.22
C ALA A 343 18.92 3.36 6.75
N PRO A 344 17.87 3.63 7.54
CA PRO A 344 16.96 2.62 8.03
C PRO A 344 16.24 1.89 6.90
N CYS A 345 15.97 0.61 7.12
CA CYS A 345 15.17 -0.27 6.28
C CYS A 345 14.06 -0.91 7.11
N LEU A 346 12.96 -1.27 6.45
CA LEU A 346 11.84 -2.00 7.06
C LEU A 346 11.55 -3.27 6.26
N MET A 347 11.41 -4.40 6.94
CA MET A 347 10.85 -5.63 6.37
C MET A 347 9.51 -5.93 7.04
N PHE A 348 8.50 -6.24 6.24
CA PHE A 348 7.14 -6.56 6.68
C PHE A 348 6.90 -8.04 6.39
N GLY A 349 6.71 -8.84 7.44
CA GLY A 349 6.39 -10.26 7.34
C GLY A 349 4.92 -10.45 6.95
N VAL A 350 4.65 -11.25 5.93
CA VAL A 350 3.29 -11.55 5.45
C VAL A 350 2.91 -12.98 5.84
N VAL A 351 1.72 -13.13 6.40
CA VAL A 351 1.14 -14.41 6.80
C VAL A 351 -0.19 -14.63 6.10
N ASN A 352 -0.50 -15.90 5.84
CA ASN A 352 -1.84 -16.31 5.38
C ASN A 352 -2.80 -16.32 6.57
N LEU A 353 -4.04 -15.91 6.32
CA LEU A 353 -5.15 -16.10 7.24
C LEU A 353 -6.02 -17.25 6.74
N SER A 354 -6.48 -18.11 7.65
CA SER A 354 -7.32 -19.26 7.31
C SER A 354 -8.75 -18.86 6.92
N ALA A 355 -9.27 -17.79 7.50
CA ALA A 355 -10.61 -17.27 7.25
C ALA A 355 -10.66 -15.77 7.57
N PRO A 356 -11.59 -15.02 6.95
CA PRO A 356 -11.80 -13.62 7.29
C PRO A 356 -12.34 -13.50 8.72
N THR A 357 -11.83 -12.50 9.45
CA THR A 357 -12.42 -12.12 10.74
C THR A 357 -13.79 -11.48 10.48
N PRO A 358 -14.85 -11.89 11.20
CA PRO A 358 -16.14 -11.22 11.11
C PRO A 358 -16.01 -9.73 11.46
N ARG A 359 -16.64 -8.87 10.67
CA ARG A 359 -16.74 -7.45 11.01
C ARG A 359 -17.54 -7.30 12.33
N PRO A 360 -17.12 -6.45 13.27
CA PRO A 360 -17.93 -6.09 14.42
C PRO A 360 -19.31 -5.63 13.96
N ARG A 361 -20.38 -6.23 14.50
CA ARG A 361 -21.74 -5.78 14.23
C ARG A 361 -21.91 -4.39 14.82
N ASP A 362 -22.54 -3.51 14.05
CA ASP A 362 -22.95 -2.21 14.55
C ASP A 362 -24.24 -2.43 15.34
N ASP A 363 -24.13 -2.63 16.65
CA ASP A 363 -25.28 -2.90 17.55
C ASP A 363 -26.25 -1.70 17.67
N THR A 364 -26.08 -0.66 16.85
CA THR A 364 -26.96 0.51 16.78
C THR A 364 -28.26 0.26 16.01
N THR A 365 -28.36 -0.83 15.25
CA THR A 365 -29.68 -1.37 14.87
C THR A 365 -30.17 -2.27 15.99
N LYS A 366 -30.94 -1.69 16.93
CA LYS A 366 -31.85 -2.49 17.76
C LYS A 366 -32.65 -3.39 16.82
N ASP A 367 -32.46 -4.70 16.93
CA ASP A 367 -33.39 -5.66 16.36
C ASP A 367 -34.81 -5.23 16.77
N PRO A 368 -35.80 -5.18 15.86
CA PRO A 368 -37.18 -5.13 16.29
C PRO A 368 -37.37 -6.34 17.20
N ALA A 369 -37.69 -6.05 18.46
CA ALA A 369 -37.82 -7.04 19.52
C ALA A 369 -38.44 -8.33 18.97
N ALA A 370 -37.78 -9.46 19.24
CA ALA A 370 -38.45 -10.75 19.21
C ALA A 370 -39.83 -10.55 19.88
N GLY A 371 -40.88 -10.91 19.14
CA GLY A 371 -42.26 -10.71 19.55
C GLY A 371 -42.49 -11.25 20.97
N PRO A 372 -43.48 -10.69 21.69
CA PRO A 372 -43.75 -11.05 23.07
C PRO A 372 -43.88 -12.56 23.21
N GLY A 373 -43.20 -13.09 24.22
CA GLY A 373 -43.06 -14.52 24.46
C GLY A 373 -44.41 -15.24 24.47
N SER A 374 -44.37 -16.48 23.99
CA SER A 374 -45.41 -17.46 24.21
C SER A 374 -45.66 -17.62 25.72
N ASP A 375 -46.80 -17.11 26.17
CA ASP A 375 -47.38 -17.35 27.48
C ASP A 375 -47.69 -18.86 27.59
N PRO A 376 -47.22 -19.59 28.62
CA PRO A 376 -47.34 -21.04 28.68
C PRO A 376 -48.69 -21.51 29.24
N ASN A 377 -49.80 -20.80 28.97
CA ASN A 377 -51.07 -21.09 29.64
C ASN A 377 -52.33 -21.05 28.75
N ASP A 378 -52.22 -21.38 27.46
CA ASP A 378 -53.40 -21.67 26.65
C ASP A 378 -53.61 -23.18 26.51
N THR A 379 -54.52 -23.67 27.35
CA THR A 379 -55.06 -25.02 27.33
C THR A 379 -56.23 -25.05 26.36
N GLU A 380 -56.12 -25.90 25.35
CA GLU A 380 -57.18 -26.72 24.74
C GLU A 380 -58.59 -26.09 24.61
N MET A 381 -59.02 -25.80 23.37
CA MET A 381 -60.32 -26.30 22.90
C MET A 381 -60.38 -26.46 21.37
N THR A 382 -60.85 -27.65 21.04
CA THR A 382 -61.21 -28.35 19.81
C THR A 382 -62.24 -27.67 18.88
N GLU A 383 -62.20 -28.12 17.60
CA GLU A 383 -63.31 -28.25 16.62
C GLU A 383 -63.95 -26.94 16.10
N GLU A 384 -64.38 -26.75 14.85
CA GLU A 384 -64.40 -27.44 13.55
C GLU A 384 -64.78 -26.33 12.50
N PRO A 385 -64.88 -26.61 11.18
CA PRO A 385 -64.84 -25.60 10.11
C PRO A 385 -66.21 -25.00 9.78
N ASP A 386 -66.25 -23.83 9.13
CA ASP A 386 -67.03 -23.64 7.90
C ASP A 386 -66.98 -22.20 7.32
N ASP A 387 -67.16 -22.21 6.00
CA ASP A 387 -67.74 -21.20 5.11
C ASP A 387 -66.83 -20.21 4.34
N PRO A 388 -66.72 -20.36 3.00
CA PRO A 388 -66.17 -19.37 2.08
C PRO A 388 -67.23 -18.32 1.68
N ASP A 389 -66.75 -17.20 1.14
CA ASP A 389 -67.49 -16.08 0.55
C ASP A 389 -67.94 -14.97 1.50
N LEU A 390 -67.10 -13.94 1.63
CA LEU A 390 -67.54 -12.54 1.73
C LEU A 390 -66.42 -11.62 1.20
N LEU A 391 -66.59 -11.13 -0.03
CA LEU A 391 -65.95 -9.88 -0.49
C LEU A 391 -66.77 -8.69 0.03
N PRO A 392 -66.11 -7.56 0.35
CA PRO A 392 -66.55 -6.35 -0.33
C PRO A 392 -65.40 -5.46 -0.82
N GLU A 393 -65.78 -4.72 -1.87
CA GLU A 393 -65.03 -3.73 -2.62
C GLU A 393 -64.63 -2.48 -1.82
N GLY A 394 -63.59 -1.81 -2.32
CA GLY A 394 -63.55 -0.34 -2.40
C GLY A 394 -62.91 0.41 -1.23
N GLY A 395 -61.66 0.86 -1.39
CA GLY A 395 -61.08 1.82 -0.46
C GLY A 395 -59.61 2.19 -0.68
N ASN A 396 -59.39 3.12 -1.62
CA ASN A 396 -58.26 4.06 -1.78
C ASN A 396 -56.80 3.66 -1.45
N VAL A 397 -56.00 3.88 -2.50
CA VAL A 397 -54.54 3.90 -2.58
C VAL A 397 -53.94 4.91 -1.61
N GLY A 398 -53.20 4.43 -0.61
CA GLY A 398 -52.19 5.17 0.14
C GLY A 398 -50.84 4.47 -0.04
N ALA A 399 -49.83 5.21 -0.47
CA ALA A 399 -48.51 4.70 -0.85
C ALA A 399 -47.89 3.81 0.24
N TRP A 400 -47.58 2.58 -0.16
CA TRP A 400 -46.94 1.56 0.67
C TRP A 400 -45.53 2.00 1.07
N SER A 401 -45.25 1.98 2.37
CA SER A 401 -43.89 1.94 2.90
C SER A 401 -43.20 0.68 2.35
N LEU A 402 -42.16 0.86 1.55
CA LEU A 402 -41.22 -0.20 1.20
C LEU A 402 -40.53 -0.68 2.50
N GLN A 403 -41.11 -1.69 3.15
CA GLN A 403 -40.36 -2.53 4.06
C GLN A 403 -39.18 -3.09 3.26
N LYS A 404 -37.98 -2.60 3.56
CA LYS A 404 -36.72 -3.23 3.14
C LYS A 404 -36.71 -4.63 3.74
N ARG A 405 -37.20 -5.62 2.99
CA ARG A 405 -36.93 -7.03 3.28
C ARG A 405 -35.50 -7.30 2.83
N SER A 406 -34.64 -7.65 3.77
CA SER A 406 -33.32 -8.18 3.47
C SER A 406 -33.49 -9.50 2.74
N PHE A 407 -33.26 -9.52 1.43
CA PHE A 407 -33.18 -10.76 0.68
C PHE A 407 -31.76 -11.30 0.79
N VAL A 408 -31.59 -12.38 1.56
CA VAL A 408 -30.39 -13.20 1.48
C VAL A 408 -30.49 -14.01 0.19
N ARG A 409 -29.78 -13.60 -0.87
CA ARG A 409 -29.61 -14.45 -2.05
C ARG A 409 -28.54 -15.49 -1.74
N VAL A 410 -28.94 -16.75 -1.68
CA VAL A 410 -28.01 -17.87 -1.54
C VAL A 410 -27.62 -18.33 -2.94
N HIS A 411 -26.37 -18.11 -3.32
CA HIS A 411 -25.81 -18.69 -4.54
C HIS A 411 -25.30 -20.10 -4.23
N THR A 412 -25.97 -21.11 -4.80
CA THR A 412 -25.50 -22.49 -4.70
C THR A 412 -24.74 -22.85 -5.97
N PHE A 413 -23.47 -23.19 -5.83
CA PHE A 413 -22.65 -23.71 -6.93
C PHE A 413 -22.71 -25.23 -6.91
N ARG A 414 -23.11 -25.83 -8.04
CA ARG A 414 -23.04 -27.29 -8.22
C ARG A 414 -22.18 -27.61 -9.44
N LEU A 415 -21.23 -28.51 -9.25
CA LEU A 415 -20.51 -29.16 -10.33
C LEU A 415 -21.38 -30.32 -10.84
N ASN A 416 -21.63 -30.36 -12.14
CA ASN A 416 -22.26 -31.53 -12.75
C ASN A 416 -21.21 -32.64 -13.00
N GLU A 417 -21.67 -33.84 -13.37
CA GLU A 417 -20.82 -35.01 -13.64
C GLU A 417 -19.80 -34.80 -14.78
N ARG A 418 -19.88 -33.68 -15.51
CA ARG A 418 -18.93 -33.29 -16.58
C ARG A 418 -17.99 -32.16 -16.16
N GLY A 419 -18.01 -31.75 -14.88
CA GLY A 419 -17.13 -30.71 -14.34
C GLY A 419 -17.55 -29.28 -14.65
N ASN A 420 -18.75 -29.06 -15.22
CA ASN A 420 -19.25 -27.72 -15.48
C ASN A 420 -19.93 -27.15 -14.23
N VAL A 421 -19.63 -25.90 -13.92
CA VAL A 421 -20.30 -25.15 -12.85
C VAL A 421 -21.65 -24.66 -13.35
N THR A 422 -22.72 -25.02 -12.64
CA THR A 422 -24.05 -24.46 -12.86
C THR A 422 -24.42 -23.56 -11.69
N LEU A 423 -24.94 -22.37 -12.02
CA LEU A 423 -25.41 -21.38 -11.06
C LEU A 423 -26.93 -21.42 -10.99
N SER A 424 -27.48 -21.64 -9.80
CA SER A 424 -28.89 -21.42 -9.53
C SER A 424 -29.03 -20.41 -8.40
N SER A 425 -29.86 -19.38 -8.62
CA SER A 425 -30.24 -18.39 -7.61
C SER A 425 -31.69 -18.65 -7.18
N SER A 426 -31.91 -18.75 -5.87
CA SER A 426 -33.22 -18.77 -5.22
C SER A 426 -33.32 -17.65 -4.21
#